data_AF-D8LYK9-F1
#
_entry.id   AF-D8LYK9-F1
#
_cell.length_a   1.000
_cell.length_b   1.000
_cell.length_c   1.000
_cell.angle_alpha   90.00
_cell.angle_beta   90.00
_cell.angle_gamma   90.00
#
_symmetry.space_group_name_H-M   'P 1'
#
loop_
_entity.id
_entity.type
_entity.pdbx_description
1 polymer ?
#
loop_
_entity_poly.entity_id
_entity_poly.type
_entity_poly.pdbx_seq_one_letter_code
_entity_poly.pdbx_strand_id
1 'polypeptide(L)'
;MEKQSFKIVLLDFPALSALEDILASLEAGESFYSIDPYIKDAINYFNKQNQIQERFSRIQSIAPSEESIHAVKTFSTEAGYSEQLTELDILFMAAAYEMEKTRFGIEHINHIPLLTVHFSGGCEK
;
A
#
# COMPACT_ATOMS: atom_id res chain seq x y z
N MET A 1 -0.19 23.49 -11.36
CA MET A 1 -0.21 22.31 -10.47
C MET A 1 1.09 22.35 -9.69
N GLU A 2 1.03 22.60 -8.39
CA GLU A 2 2.18 22.40 -7.51
C GLU A 2 2.49 20.90 -7.49
N LYS A 3 3.75 20.54 -7.75
CA LYS A 3 4.19 19.14 -7.65
C LYS A 3 4.28 18.78 -6.17
N GLN A 4 3.54 17.76 -5.76
CA GLN A 4 3.71 17.18 -4.43
C GLN A 4 4.99 16.34 -4.45
N SER A 5 5.87 16.57 -3.49
CA SER A 5 7.11 15.80 -3.33
C SER A 5 6.87 14.71 -2.30
N PHE A 6 7.01 13.45 -2.72
CA PHE A 6 6.88 12.29 -1.84
C PHE A 6 8.25 11.63 -1.66
N LYS A 7 8.75 11.56 -0.43
CA LYS A 7 10.05 10.89 -0.19
C LYS A 7 10.01 9.39 -0.51
N ILE A 8 8.83 8.78 -0.37
CA ILE A 8 8.62 7.34 -0.42
C ILE A 8 7.26 7.08 -1.07
N VAL A 9 7.23 6.17 -2.04
CA VAL A 9 6.00 5.77 -2.72
C VAL A 9 5.91 4.24 -2.72
N LEU A 10 4.82 3.71 -2.16
CA LEU A 10 4.50 2.29 -2.23
C LEU A 10 3.49 2.06 -3.37
N LEU A 11 3.83 1.18 -4.31
CA LEU A 11 3.09 0.96 -5.55
C LEU A 11 2.35 -0.38 -5.50
N ASP A 12 1.05 -0.35 -5.72
CA ASP A 12 0.24 -1.53 -5.97
C ASP A 12 0.39 -2.01 -7.43
N PHE A 13 -0.25 -3.13 -7.79
CA PHE A 13 -0.15 -3.66 -9.16
C PHE A 13 -0.69 -2.71 -10.25
N PRO A 14 -1.85 -2.04 -10.07
CA PRO A 14 -2.30 -0.99 -11.00
C PRO A 14 -1.27 0.14 -11.16
N ALA A 15 -0.67 0.63 -10.08
CA ALA A 15 0.35 1.67 -10.13
C ALA A 15 1.63 1.19 -10.85
N LEU A 16 2.05 -0.06 -10.62
CA LEU A 16 3.15 -0.67 -11.38
C LEU A 16 2.88 -0.75 -12.88
N SER A 17 1.60 -0.87 -13.26
CA SER A 17 1.18 -0.90 -14.66
C SER A 17 1.22 0.48 -15.31
N ALA A 18 1.04 1.55 -14.54
CA ALA A 18 1.11 2.96 -14.95
C ALA A 18 2.43 3.64 -14.57
N LEU A 19 3.51 2.87 -14.34
CA LEU A 19 4.75 3.36 -13.76
C LEU A 19 5.37 4.52 -14.56
N GLU A 20 5.35 4.50 -15.89
CA GLU A 20 5.92 5.57 -16.72
C GLU A 20 5.18 6.91 -16.52
N ASP A 21 3.85 6.88 -16.45
CA ASP A 21 3.04 8.07 -16.21
C ASP A 21 3.29 8.64 -14.80
N ILE A 22 3.42 7.74 -13.82
CA ILE A 22 3.75 8.07 -12.44
C ILE A 22 5.14 8.71 -12.38
N LEU A 23 6.16 8.08 -12.98
CA LEU A 23 7.54 8.60 -13.04
C LEU A 23 7.63 9.95 -13.77
N ALA A 24 6.82 10.19 -14.79
CA ALA A 24 6.76 11.47 -15.50
C ALA A 24 6.15 12.60 -14.65
N SER A 25 5.28 12.26 -13.69
CA SER A 25 4.60 13.21 -12.82
C SER A 25 5.41 13.60 -11.56
N LEU A 26 6.31 12.72 -11.13
CA LEU A 26 7.03 12.84 -9.85
C LEU A 26 8.42 13.51 -10.00
N GLU A 27 8.95 14.02 -8.90
CA GLU A 27 10.26 14.69 -8.90
C GLU A 27 11.43 13.70 -8.76
N ALA A 28 12.63 14.13 -9.16
CA ALA A 28 13.83 13.31 -8.98
C ALA A 28 14.19 13.22 -7.49
N GLY A 29 14.26 12.00 -6.94
CA GLY A 29 14.68 11.75 -5.55
C GLY A 29 13.77 10.80 -4.76
N GLU A 30 12.63 10.41 -5.33
CA GLU A 30 11.68 9.52 -4.67
C GLU A 30 12.14 8.06 -4.73
N SER A 31 11.91 7.33 -3.63
CA SER A 31 12.21 5.89 -3.54
C SER A 31 10.91 5.09 -3.71
N PHE A 32 10.90 4.22 -4.73
CA PHE A 32 9.73 3.40 -5.07
C PHE A 32 9.84 2.02 -4.43
N TYR A 33 8.75 1.59 -3.80
CA TYR A 33 8.64 0.30 -3.15
C TYR A 33 7.41 -0.44 -3.65
N SER A 34 7.43 -1.76 -3.58
CA SER A 34 6.25 -2.60 -3.74
C SER A 34 6.46 -3.94 -3.05
N ILE A 35 5.43 -4.77 -2.96
CA ILE A 35 5.57 -6.13 -2.45
C ILE A 35 6.07 -7.06 -3.55
N ASP A 36 6.87 -8.05 -3.14
CA ASP A 36 7.48 -9.06 -4.02
C ASP A 36 6.49 -9.72 -5.01
N PRO A 37 5.27 -10.12 -4.59
CA PRO A 37 4.28 -10.69 -5.51
C PRO A 37 3.89 -9.74 -6.63
N TYR A 38 3.63 -8.46 -6.32
CA TYR A 38 3.25 -7.47 -7.33
C TYR A 38 4.38 -7.17 -8.31
N ILE A 39 5.63 -7.09 -7.82
CA ILE A 39 6.80 -6.90 -8.69
C ILE A 39 6.94 -8.08 -9.66
N LYS A 40 6.84 -9.32 -9.15
CA LYS A 40 6.94 -10.54 -9.98
C LYS A 40 5.80 -10.61 -11.01
N ASP A 41 4.58 -10.33 -10.60
CA ASP A 41 3.42 -10.34 -11.49
C ASP A 41 3.54 -9.26 -12.57
N ALA A 42 4.01 -8.06 -12.21
CA ALA A 42 4.23 -6.99 -13.17
C ALA A 42 5.35 -7.37 -14.17
N ILE A 43 6.50 -7.84 -13.68
CA ILE A 43 7.58 -8.34 -14.55
C ILE A 43 7.06 -9.42 -15.51
N ASN A 44 6.29 -10.39 -15.02
CA ASN A 44 5.71 -11.45 -15.85
C ASN A 44 4.69 -10.93 -16.87
N TYR A 45 3.83 -9.99 -16.48
CA TYR A 45 2.82 -9.39 -17.36
C TYR A 45 3.47 -8.61 -18.51
N PHE A 46 4.51 -7.84 -18.21
CA PHE A 46 5.15 -6.95 -19.19
C PHE A 46 6.28 -7.61 -20.00
N ASN A 47 6.95 -8.62 -19.46
CA ASN A 47 7.86 -9.47 -20.24
C ASN A 47 7.14 -10.14 -21.41
N LYS A 48 5.88 -10.57 -21.23
CA LYS A 48 5.05 -11.13 -22.31
C LYS A 48 4.76 -10.13 -23.43
N GLN A 49 4.94 -8.83 -23.18
CA GLN A 49 4.67 -7.74 -24.13
C GLN A 49 5.96 -7.17 -24.76
N ASN A 50 7.13 -7.79 -24.55
CA ASN A 50 8.45 -7.27 -24.95
C ASN A 50 8.76 -5.87 -24.37
N GLN A 51 8.12 -5.50 -23.25
CA GLN A 51 8.40 -4.26 -22.55
C GLN A 51 9.38 -4.56 -21.40
N ILE A 52 10.51 -3.86 -21.44
CA ILE A 52 11.79 -4.22 -20.81
C ILE A 52 11.73 -4.21 -19.27
N GLN A 53 12.47 -5.15 -18.65
CA GLN A 53 12.67 -5.34 -17.21
C GLN A 53 13.31 -4.14 -16.48
N GLU A 54 14.05 -3.28 -17.20
CA GLU A 54 14.79 -2.14 -16.65
C GLU A 54 13.89 -1.16 -15.89
N ARG A 55 12.63 -1.00 -16.30
CA ARG A 55 11.68 -0.12 -15.60
C ARG A 55 11.42 -0.53 -14.15
N PHE A 56 11.49 -1.82 -13.86
CA PHE A 56 11.29 -2.37 -12.51
C PHE A 56 12.56 -2.35 -11.65
N SER A 57 13.73 -2.10 -12.24
CA SER A 57 15.01 -2.05 -11.50
C SER A 57 15.06 -0.95 -10.44
N ARG A 58 14.22 0.08 -10.59
CA ARG A 58 14.12 1.21 -9.67
C ARG A 58 13.18 0.95 -8.49
N ILE A 59 12.44 -0.16 -8.51
CA ILE A 59 11.47 -0.50 -7.48
C ILE A 59 12.12 -1.49 -6.51
N GLN A 60 12.14 -1.12 -5.25
CA GLN A 60 12.64 -1.96 -4.17
C GLN A 60 11.51 -2.83 -3.64
N SER A 61 11.79 -4.10 -3.41
CA SER A 61 10.84 -4.96 -2.71
C SER A 61 10.85 -4.67 -1.22
N ILE A 62 9.66 -4.70 -0.62
CA ILE A 62 9.50 -4.71 0.82
C ILE A 62 8.73 -5.96 1.25
N ALA A 63 9.25 -6.61 2.29
CA ALA A 63 8.59 -7.70 2.98
C ALA A 63 8.16 -7.19 4.38
N PRO A 64 6.86 -7.18 4.70
CA PRO A 64 6.41 -6.84 6.04
C PRO A 64 6.83 -7.89 7.05
N SER A 65 7.07 -7.47 8.30
CA SER A 65 7.28 -8.40 9.41
C SER A 65 5.99 -9.13 9.79
N GLU A 66 6.10 -10.29 10.45
CA GLU A 66 4.93 -11.01 10.97
C GLU A 66 4.10 -10.17 11.93
N GLU A 67 4.75 -9.30 12.70
CA GLU A 67 4.10 -8.32 13.59
C GLU A 67 3.19 -7.37 12.80
N SER A 68 3.70 -6.80 11.71
CA SER A 68 2.95 -5.87 10.86
C SER A 68 1.79 -6.56 10.14
N ILE A 69 1.99 -7.81 9.70
CA ILE A 69 0.92 -8.62 9.12
C ILE A 69 -0.17 -8.89 10.16
N HIS A 70 0.23 -9.27 11.38
CA HIS A 70 -0.72 -9.53 12.47
C HIS A 70 -1.50 -8.27 12.84
N ALA A 71 -0.84 -7.12 12.97
CA ALA A 71 -1.48 -5.85 13.28
C ALA A 71 -2.58 -5.49 12.26
N VAL A 72 -2.28 -5.61 10.97
CA VAL A 72 -3.24 -5.32 9.89
C VAL A 72 -4.40 -6.32 9.89
N LYS A 73 -4.14 -7.62 10.11
CA LYS A 73 -5.20 -8.64 10.19
C LYS A 73 -6.14 -8.42 11.38
N THR A 74 -5.60 -8.09 12.54
CA THR A 74 -6.39 -7.80 13.73
C THR A 74 -7.24 -6.55 13.51
N PHE A 75 -6.63 -5.47 13.02
CA PHE A 75 -7.34 -4.23 12.72
C PHE A 75 -8.46 -4.46 11.69
N SER A 76 -8.21 -5.19 10.60
CA SER A 76 -9.22 -5.45 9.58
C SER A 76 -10.38 -6.31 10.08
N THR A 77 -10.10 -7.23 11.00
CA THR A 77 -11.12 -8.04 11.67
C THR A 77 -12.00 -7.18 12.58
N GLU A 78 -11.39 -6.35 13.42
CA GLU A 78 -12.11 -5.43 14.31
C GLU A 78 -12.91 -4.37 13.54
N ALA A 79 -12.42 -3.95 12.38
CA ALA A 79 -13.10 -3.00 11.49
C ALA A 79 -14.20 -3.66 10.64
N GLY A 80 -14.32 -4.99 10.64
CA GLY A 80 -15.34 -5.73 9.87
C GLY A 80 -15.05 -5.87 8.37
N TYR A 81 -13.80 -5.71 7.93
CA TYR A 81 -13.38 -5.81 6.53
C TYR A 81 -12.58 -7.08 6.21
N SER A 82 -12.33 -7.96 7.18
CA SER A 82 -11.47 -9.14 7.00
C SER A 82 -11.90 -10.06 5.85
N GLU A 83 -13.20 -10.22 5.61
CA GLU A 83 -13.73 -11.06 4.52
C GLU A 83 -13.61 -10.43 3.13
N GLN A 84 -13.39 -9.11 3.04
CA GLN A 84 -13.30 -8.36 1.79
C GLN A 84 -11.87 -8.23 1.29
N LEU A 85 -10.89 -8.54 2.13
CA LEU A 85 -9.47 -8.33 1.86
C LEU A 85 -8.82 -9.66 1.46
N THR A 86 -8.12 -9.65 0.33
CA THR A 86 -7.27 -10.78 -0.07
C THR A 86 -6.01 -10.83 0.76
N GLU A 87 -5.31 -11.97 0.74
CA GLU A 87 -3.98 -12.07 1.37
C GLU A 87 -2.99 -11.06 0.81
N LEU A 88 -3.09 -10.71 -0.48
CA LEU A 88 -2.26 -9.70 -1.12
C LEU A 88 -2.58 -8.29 -0.60
N ASP A 89 -3.84 -7.97 -0.38
CA ASP A 89 -4.24 -6.68 0.19
C ASP A 89 -3.69 -6.53 1.62
N ILE A 90 -3.80 -7.59 2.42
CA ILE A 90 -3.23 -7.64 3.78
C ILE A 90 -1.72 -7.46 3.74
N LEU A 91 -1.01 -8.17 2.84
CA LEU A 91 0.44 -8.05 2.69
C LEU A 91 0.85 -6.65 2.26
N PHE A 92 0.12 -6.04 1.32
CA PHE A 92 0.40 -4.70 0.83
C PHE A 92 0.20 -3.64 1.92
N MET A 93 -0.91 -3.69 2.66
CA MET A 93 -1.15 -2.80 3.79
C MET A 93 -0.13 -3.02 4.92
N ALA A 94 0.25 -4.28 5.19
CA ALA A 94 1.28 -4.59 6.17
C ALA A 94 2.64 -4.04 5.75
N ALA A 95 2.95 -4.02 4.45
CA ALA A 95 4.16 -3.39 3.94
C ALA A 95 4.13 -1.87 4.17
N ALA A 96 3.01 -1.20 3.89
CA ALA A 96 2.85 0.23 4.19
C ALA A 96 3.05 0.51 5.69
N TYR A 97 2.43 -0.30 6.55
CA TYR A 97 2.58 -0.20 8.00
C TYR A 97 4.03 -0.42 8.47
N GLU A 98 4.74 -1.40 7.90
CA GLU A 98 6.16 -1.65 8.19
C GLU A 98 7.04 -0.44 7.80
N MET A 99 6.76 0.20 6.66
CA MET A 99 7.50 1.39 6.25
C MET A 99 7.30 2.55 7.21
N GLU A 100 6.06 2.78 7.64
CA GLU A 100 5.75 3.83 8.61
C GLU A 100 6.45 3.54 9.95
N LYS A 101 6.33 2.30 10.45
CA LYS A 101 6.96 1.83 11.69
C LYS A 101 8.47 2.03 11.69
N THR A 102 9.14 1.63 10.62
CA THR A 102 10.60 1.65 10.56
C THR A 102 11.19 3.04 10.35
N ARG A 103 10.42 3.98 9.78
CA ARG A 103 10.96 5.29 9.37
C ARG A 103 10.45 6.47 10.19
N PHE A 104 9.21 6.43 10.63
CA PHE A 104 8.53 7.57 11.27
C PHE A 104 8.00 7.24 12.67
N GLY A 105 7.87 5.95 13.00
CA GLY A 105 7.15 5.51 14.19
C GLY A 105 5.65 5.40 13.92
N ILE A 106 4.93 4.66 14.77
CA ILE A 106 3.50 4.36 14.60
C ILE A 106 2.63 5.02 15.66
N GLU A 107 3.17 5.90 16.51
CA GLU A 107 2.45 6.50 17.63
C GLU A 107 1.26 7.36 17.19
N HIS A 108 1.26 7.79 15.92
CA HIS A 108 0.21 8.58 15.31
C HIS A 108 -0.87 7.73 14.61
N ILE A 109 -0.66 6.42 14.48
CA ILE A 109 -1.63 5.50 13.88
C ILE A 109 -2.58 5.01 14.97
N ASN A 110 -3.89 5.17 14.75
CA ASN A 110 -4.88 4.55 15.62
C ASN A 110 -4.92 3.04 15.35
N HIS A 111 -4.58 2.26 16.36
CA HIS A 111 -4.63 0.79 16.29
C HIS A 111 -6.01 0.19 16.56
N ILE A 112 -6.97 1.03 16.97
CA ILE A 112 -8.35 0.62 17.20
C ILE A 112 -9.21 1.33 16.17
N PRO A 113 -9.99 0.61 15.36
CA PRO A 113 -10.87 1.23 14.40
C PRO A 113 -11.93 2.08 15.12
N LEU A 114 -12.02 3.35 14.75
CA LEU A 114 -13.07 4.24 15.25
C LEU A 114 -14.37 3.87 14.54
N LEU A 115 -15.14 2.97 15.13
CA LEU A 115 -16.48 2.64 14.66
C LEU A 115 -17.37 3.89 14.82
N THR A 116 -17.71 4.53 13.70
CA THR A 116 -18.67 5.64 13.70
C THR A 116 -20.00 5.13 14.25
N VAL A 117 -20.34 5.55 15.47
CA VAL A 117 -21.64 5.31 16.09
C VAL A 117 -22.69 6.05 15.27
N HIS A 118 -23.62 5.34 14.64
CA HIS A 118 -24.81 5.97 14.11
C HIS A 118 -25.59 6.59 15.28
N PHE A 119 -25.70 7.93 15.31
CA PHE A 119 -26.73 8.57 16.13
C PHE A 119 -28.08 8.12 15.59
N SER A 120 -28.75 7.21 16.29
CA SER A 120 -30.19 7.01 16.18
C SER A 120 -30.91 8.16 16.88
N GLY A 121 -30.72 9.37 16.34
CA GLY A 121 -31.53 10.53 16.66
C GLY A 121 -32.69 10.63 15.67
N GLY A 122 -33.91 10.46 16.16
CA GLY A 122 -35.12 10.92 15.48
C GLY A 122 -36.05 9.81 14.97
N CYS A 123 -36.89 9.29 15.86
CA CYS A 123 -38.27 8.98 15.45
C CYS A 123 -39.19 9.77 16.37
N GLU A 124 -39.44 11.02 15.99
CA GLU A 124 -40.69 11.68 16.34
C GLU A 124 -41.80 10.97 15.58
N LYS A 125 -42.75 10.37 16.32
CA LYS A 125 -44.19 10.39 16.07
C LYS A 125 -44.94 9.76 17.24
#